data_AF-A0A482WD30-F1
#
_entry.id   AF-A0A482WD30-F1
#
_cell.length_a   1.000
_cell.length_b   1.000
_cell.length_c   1.000
_cell.angle_alpha   90.00
_cell.angle_beta   90.00
_cell.angle_gamma   90.00
#
_symmetry.space_group_name_H-M   'P 1'
#
loop_
_entity.id
_entity.type
_entity.pdbx_description
1 polymer ?
#
loop_
_entity_poly.entity_id
_entity_poly.type
_entity_poly.pdbx_seq_one_letter_code
_entity_poly.pdbx_strand_id
1 'polypeptide(L)'
;MTAWDGDKLITALVDHGINCEDINYVISTHGHSDHIGCNYLFPKATHIVGFCISQKDRYFHHDFKSGKEYRINDKITIIPTPGHTLQDVTVIINSGKGTIAITGDLFEREDDLSNCNIWKSAGSDSEELQVMNRLKILQLADYIIPGHGAMFKTDKYK
;
A
#
# COMPACT_ATOMS: atom_id res chain seq x y z
N MET A 1 -0.02 -1.91 -12.51
CA MET A 1 1.07 -2.86 -12.80
C MET A 1 0.50 -4.26 -12.64
N THR A 2 1.16 -5.28 -13.16
CA THR A 2 0.75 -6.68 -13.03
C THR A 2 1.89 -7.51 -12.47
N ALA A 3 1.61 -8.78 -12.15
CA ALA A 3 2.61 -9.73 -11.66
C ALA A 3 3.81 -9.93 -12.61
N TRP A 4 3.67 -9.54 -13.88
CA TRP A 4 4.63 -9.78 -14.96
C TRP A 4 5.34 -8.51 -15.44
N ASP A 5 5.13 -7.37 -14.78
CA ASP A 5 5.75 -6.08 -15.16
C ASP A 5 7.17 -5.89 -14.56
N GLY A 6 7.90 -6.97 -14.28
CA GLY A 6 9.22 -6.94 -13.64
C GLY A 6 10.24 -6.07 -14.39
N ASP A 7 10.32 -6.20 -15.71
CA ASP A 7 11.23 -5.41 -16.54
C ASP A 7 10.91 -3.91 -16.50
N LYS A 8 9.62 -3.56 -16.42
CA LYS A 8 9.18 -2.15 -16.28
C LYS A 8 9.61 -1.59 -14.93
N LEU A 9 9.48 -2.38 -13.87
CA LEU A 9 9.89 -1.99 -12.52
C LEU A 9 11.40 -1.80 -12.42
N ILE A 10 12.19 -2.71 -13.00
CA ILE A 10 13.65 -2.61 -13.06
C ILE A 10 14.06 -1.34 -13.81
N THR A 11 13.48 -1.11 -15.00
CA THR A 11 13.77 0.09 -15.81
C THR A 11 13.47 1.37 -15.02
N ALA A 12 12.30 1.44 -14.38
CA ALA A 12 11.91 2.60 -13.58
C ALA A 12 12.84 2.87 -12.39
N LEU A 13 13.38 1.82 -11.75
CA LEU A 13 14.37 1.97 -10.67
C LEU A 13 15.71 2.49 -11.19
N VAL A 14 16.18 1.96 -12.34
CA VAL A 14 17.42 2.40 -12.99
C VAL A 14 17.33 3.86 -13.42
N ASP A 15 16.17 4.32 -13.89
CA ASP A 15 15.93 5.74 -14.22
C ASP A 15 16.09 6.67 -13.00
N HIS A 16 15.97 6.12 -11.78
CA HIS A 16 16.21 6.82 -10.51
C HIS A 16 17.62 6.55 -9.93
N GLY A 17 18.49 5.82 -10.64
CA GLY A 17 19.84 5.48 -10.22
C GLY A 17 19.88 4.43 -9.09
N ILE A 18 18.84 3.61 -8.96
CA ILE A 18 18.70 2.61 -7.89
C ILE A 18 18.64 1.22 -8.52
N ASN A 19 19.38 0.25 -7.96
CA ASN A 19 19.24 -1.16 -8.35
C ASN A 19 18.29 -1.88 -7.40
N CYS A 20 17.70 -3.00 -7.83
CA CYS A 20 16.81 -3.79 -6.97
C CYS A 20 17.51 -4.28 -5.68
N GLU A 21 18.82 -4.49 -5.70
CA GLU A 21 19.59 -4.89 -4.52
C GLU A 21 19.78 -3.77 -3.48
N ASP A 22 19.59 -2.50 -3.86
CA ASP A 22 19.74 -1.35 -2.98
C ASP A 22 18.48 -1.13 -2.12
N ILE A 23 17.38 -1.82 -2.44
CA ILE A 23 16.10 -1.70 -1.75
C ILE A 23 16.16 -2.38 -0.38
N ASN A 24 15.88 -1.60 0.67
CA ASN A 24 15.87 -2.11 2.05
C ASN A 24 14.51 -2.66 2.49
N TYR A 25 13.41 -2.12 1.95
CA TYR A 25 12.04 -2.53 2.28
C TYR A 25 11.19 -2.64 1.01
N VAL A 26 10.40 -3.70 0.93
CA VAL A 26 9.32 -3.85 -0.06
C VAL A 26 8.02 -4.03 0.69
N ILE A 27 7.09 -3.11 0.48
CA ILE A 27 5.79 -3.10 1.17
C ILE A 27 4.72 -3.37 0.12
N SER A 28 4.15 -4.57 0.14
CA SER A 28 2.94 -4.91 -0.61
C SER A 28 1.75 -4.72 0.32
N THR A 29 0.81 -3.85 -0.06
CA THR A 29 -0.35 -3.51 0.77
C THR A 29 -1.17 -4.74 1.13
N HIS A 30 -1.26 -5.71 0.22
CA HIS A 30 -1.96 -6.97 0.39
C HIS A 30 -1.38 -8.06 -0.54
N GLY A 31 -1.99 -9.25 -0.50
CA GLY A 31 -1.45 -10.48 -1.12
C GLY A 31 -1.87 -10.76 -2.56
N HIS A 32 -2.55 -9.85 -3.27
CA HIS A 32 -2.94 -10.12 -4.66
C HIS A 32 -1.75 -10.12 -5.61
N SER A 33 -1.85 -10.97 -6.63
CA SER A 33 -0.72 -11.33 -7.51
C SER A 33 -0.08 -10.13 -8.21
N ASP A 34 -0.86 -9.14 -8.57
CA ASP A 34 -0.47 -7.89 -9.20
C ASP A 34 0.21 -6.90 -8.25
N HIS A 35 0.12 -7.13 -6.93
CA HIS A 35 0.81 -6.35 -5.89
C HIS A 35 2.07 -7.04 -5.34
N ILE A 36 2.18 -8.37 -5.45
CA ILE A 36 3.31 -9.15 -4.91
C ILE A 36 4.18 -9.80 -5.98
N GLY A 37 3.74 -9.87 -7.24
CA GLY A 37 4.32 -10.73 -8.25
C GLY A 37 5.79 -10.42 -8.59
N CYS A 38 6.25 -9.20 -8.32
CA CYS A 38 7.64 -8.78 -8.54
C CYS A 38 8.49 -8.76 -7.26
N ASN A 39 7.99 -9.21 -6.11
CA ASN A 39 8.72 -9.16 -4.83
C ASN A 39 10.05 -9.93 -4.87
N TYR A 40 10.14 -10.96 -5.72
CA TYR A 40 11.36 -11.77 -5.92
C TYR A 40 12.56 -10.96 -6.45
N LEU A 41 12.33 -9.80 -7.06
CA LEU A 41 13.38 -8.93 -7.58
C LEU A 41 14.23 -8.30 -6.46
N PHE A 42 13.76 -8.31 -5.21
CA PHE A 42 14.35 -7.56 -4.10
C PHE A 42 14.90 -8.48 -2.99
N PRO A 43 15.90 -9.33 -3.26
CA PRO A 43 16.32 -10.41 -2.35
C PRO A 43 16.98 -9.95 -1.03
N LYS A 44 17.39 -8.68 -0.94
CA LYS A 44 18.02 -8.09 0.26
C LYS A 44 17.02 -7.35 1.16
N ALA A 45 15.82 -7.04 0.64
CA ALA A 45 14.83 -6.26 1.35
C ALA A 45 14.17 -7.04 2.48
N THR A 46 13.67 -6.31 3.47
CA THR A 46 12.60 -6.78 4.35
C THR A 46 11.27 -6.64 3.60
N HIS A 47 10.54 -7.75 3.46
CA HIS A 47 9.23 -7.77 2.82
C HIS A 47 8.14 -7.64 3.85
N ILE A 48 7.21 -6.73 3.60
CA ILE A 48 5.97 -6.56 4.36
C ILE A 48 4.83 -6.79 3.38
N VAL A 49 4.11 -7.91 3.53
CA VAL A 49 2.96 -8.26 2.69
C VAL A 49 1.74 -8.32 3.59
N GLY A 50 0.93 -7.26 3.55
CA GLY A 50 -0.14 -7.05 4.53
C GLY A 50 0.42 -7.11 5.95
N PHE A 51 -0.02 -8.09 6.74
CA PHE A 51 0.42 -8.27 8.12
C PHE A 51 1.66 -9.15 8.30
N CYS A 52 2.22 -9.68 7.20
CA CYS A 52 3.36 -10.58 7.24
C CYS A 52 4.67 -9.81 7.02
N ILE A 53 5.56 -9.80 8.03
CA ILE A 53 6.91 -9.22 7.92
C ILE A 53 7.93 -10.36 7.83
N SER A 54 8.76 -10.34 6.80
CA SER A 54 9.79 -11.36 6.60
C SER A 54 11.06 -10.81 5.98
N GLN A 55 12.16 -11.52 6.19
CA GLN A 55 13.40 -11.34 5.45
C GLN A 55 13.99 -12.73 5.20
N LYS A 56 14.00 -13.15 3.93
CA LYS A 56 14.35 -14.53 3.53
C LYS A 56 13.48 -15.57 4.25
N ASP A 57 14.10 -16.43 5.06
CA ASP A 57 13.48 -17.51 5.82
C ASP A 57 12.99 -17.08 7.22
N ARG A 58 13.23 -15.81 7.60
CA ARG A 58 12.88 -15.29 8.93
C ARG A 58 11.60 -14.49 8.87
N TYR A 59 10.70 -14.77 9.82
CA TYR A 59 9.45 -14.04 10.01
C TYR A 59 9.49 -13.26 11.32
N PHE A 60 8.95 -12.05 11.29
CA PHE A 60 8.93 -11.14 12.43
C PHE A 60 7.49 -10.89 12.85
N HIS A 61 7.23 -10.99 14.16
CA HIS A 61 5.92 -10.73 14.71
C HIS A 61 5.72 -9.21 14.91
N HIS A 62 4.62 -8.68 14.37
CA HIS A 62 4.11 -7.36 14.70
C HIS A 62 2.59 -7.42 14.85
N ASP A 63 2.05 -6.66 15.79
CA ASP A 63 0.64 -6.75 16.17
C ASP A 63 -0.24 -5.80 15.33
N PHE A 64 -0.25 -5.98 14.01
CA PHE A 64 -1.15 -5.23 13.14
C PHE A 64 -2.63 -5.49 13.46
N LYS A 65 -2.96 -6.68 13.97
CA LYS A 65 -4.34 -7.09 14.29
C LYS A 65 -4.98 -6.23 15.38
N SER A 66 -4.20 -5.72 16.34
CA SER A 66 -4.70 -4.79 17.37
C SER A 66 -4.76 -3.33 16.91
N GLY A 67 -4.42 -3.05 15.64
CA GLY A 67 -4.36 -1.69 15.12
C GLY A 67 -2.99 -1.03 15.29
N LYS A 68 -1.96 -1.74 15.78
CA LYS A 68 -0.65 -1.15 16.07
C LYS A 68 0.09 -0.79 14.78
N GLU A 69 0.52 0.47 14.70
CA GLU A 69 1.32 0.98 13.60
C GLU A 69 2.74 0.41 13.60
N TYR A 70 3.31 0.23 12.42
CA TYR A 70 4.72 -0.15 12.22
C TYR A 70 5.50 1.02 11.66
N ARG A 71 6.38 1.62 12.46
CA ARG A 71 7.15 2.80 12.08
C ARG A 71 8.51 2.38 11.53
N ILE A 72 8.76 2.66 10.24
CA ILE A 72 10.07 2.41 9.61
C ILE A 72 11.06 3.51 10.03
N ASN A 73 10.63 4.76 9.99
CA ASN A 73 11.41 5.92 10.43
C ASN A 73 10.49 7.11 10.74
N ASP A 74 11.04 8.31 10.92
CA ASP A 74 10.25 9.49 11.27
C ASP A 74 9.25 9.95 10.21
N LYS A 75 9.44 9.52 8.96
CA LYS A 75 8.63 9.93 7.82
C LYS A 75 7.72 8.84 7.30
N ILE A 76 8.01 7.57 7.56
CA ILE A 76 7.32 6.42 6.97
C ILE A 76 6.75 5.54 8.07
N THR A 77 5.43 5.41 8.07
CA THR A 77 4.67 4.56 8.98
C THR A 77 3.71 3.68 8.18
N ILE A 78 3.56 2.43 8.57
CA ILE A 78 2.60 1.48 8.01
C ILE A 78 1.47 1.32 9.02
N ILE A 79 0.24 1.51 8.57
CA ILE A 79 -0.96 1.37 9.41
C ILE A 79 -1.87 0.28 8.85
N PRO A 80 -2.51 -0.54 9.71
CA PRO A 80 -3.49 -1.52 9.25
C PRO A 80 -4.74 -0.81 8.75
N THR A 81 -5.21 -1.21 7.57
CA THR A 81 -6.43 -0.69 6.92
C THR A 81 -7.25 -1.84 6.32
N PRO A 82 -7.68 -2.82 7.13
CA PRO A 82 -8.43 -3.98 6.65
C PRO A 82 -9.70 -3.56 5.91
N GLY A 83 -10.08 -4.31 4.89
CA GLY A 83 -11.24 -3.99 4.08
C GLY A 83 -11.26 -4.82 2.80
N HIS A 84 -10.50 -4.39 1.80
CA HIS A 84 -10.39 -5.11 0.54
C HIS A 84 -9.86 -6.53 0.78
N THR A 85 -8.77 -6.64 1.55
CA THR A 85 -8.46 -7.86 2.32
C THR A 85 -8.40 -7.58 3.83
N LEU A 86 -8.59 -8.60 4.66
CA LEU A 86 -8.49 -8.45 6.12
C LEU A 86 -7.06 -8.17 6.64
N GLN A 87 -6.05 -8.23 5.77
CA GLN A 87 -4.65 -8.00 6.14
C GLN A 87 -4.06 -6.76 5.46
N ASP A 88 -4.90 -5.94 4.83
CA ASP A 88 -4.48 -4.73 4.14
C ASP A 88 -3.74 -3.75 5.06
N VAL A 89 -2.70 -3.13 4.51
CA VAL A 89 -1.99 -2.02 5.13
C VAL A 89 -1.90 -0.83 4.19
N THR A 90 -1.89 0.37 4.78
CA THR A 90 -1.59 1.63 4.09
C THR A 90 -0.23 2.15 4.55
N VAL A 91 0.58 2.64 3.60
CA VAL A 91 1.84 3.34 3.92
C VAL A 91 1.57 4.84 3.98
N ILE A 92 1.84 5.45 5.14
CA ILE A 92 1.76 6.88 5.38
C ILE A 92 3.16 7.49 5.28
N ILE A 93 3.29 8.49 4.41
CA ILE A 93 4.53 9.22 4.16
C ILE A 93 4.30 10.69 4.53
N ASN A 94 4.98 11.14 5.57
CA ASN A 94 5.03 12.56 5.94
C ASN A 94 6.08 13.25 5.07
N SER A 95 5.62 13.88 4.00
CA SER A 95 6.46 14.75 3.17
C SER A 95 6.43 16.17 3.75
N GLY A 96 7.49 16.94 3.53
CA GLY A 96 7.48 18.37 3.88
C GLY A 96 6.41 19.21 3.14
N LYS A 97 5.64 18.60 2.22
CA LYS A 97 4.58 19.22 1.43
C LYS A 97 3.18 18.68 1.75
N GLY A 98 3.06 17.81 2.75
CA GLY A 98 1.80 17.16 3.15
C GLY A 98 1.93 15.65 3.33
N THR A 99 0.85 15.03 3.79
CA THR A 99 0.77 13.59 4.06
C THR A 99 0.34 12.83 2.81
N ILE A 100 1.12 11.83 2.41
CA ILE A 100 0.79 10.93 1.27
C ILE A 100 0.41 9.56 1.84
N ALA A 101 -0.72 9.01 1.41
CA ALA A 101 -1.12 7.64 1.72
C ALA A 101 -1.02 6.76 0.47
N ILE A 102 -0.21 5.69 0.52
CA ILE A 102 -0.18 4.63 -0.49
C ILE A 102 -1.07 3.50 0.01
N THR A 103 -2.22 3.34 -0.63
CA THR A 103 -3.36 2.63 -0.03
C THR A 103 -3.64 1.26 -0.63
N GLY A 104 -3.03 0.94 -1.78
CA GLY A 104 -3.44 -0.22 -2.55
C GLY A 104 -4.93 -0.17 -2.86
N ASP A 105 -5.58 -1.32 -2.84
CA ASP A 105 -6.98 -1.47 -3.28
C ASP A 105 -8.00 -1.09 -2.20
N LEU A 106 -7.54 -0.47 -1.09
CA LEU A 106 -8.45 0.30 -0.23
C LEU A 106 -9.16 1.38 -1.07
N PHE A 107 -8.45 1.98 -2.03
CA PHE A 107 -8.98 2.78 -3.13
C PHE A 107 -8.54 2.19 -4.46
N GLU A 108 -9.48 1.84 -5.32
CA GLU A 108 -9.19 1.37 -6.68
C GLU A 108 -8.59 2.51 -7.50
N ARG A 109 -9.26 3.66 -7.49
CA ARG A 109 -8.92 4.89 -8.21
C ARG A 109 -9.85 6.00 -7.76
N GLU A 110 -9.51 7.26 -8.05
CA GLU A 110 -10.29 8.43 -7.61
C GLU A 110 -11.80 8.36 -7.92
N ASP A 111 -12.18 7.81 -9.08
CA ASP A 111 -13.59 7.68 -9.50
C ASP A 111 -14.45 6.88 -8.50
N ASP A 112 -13.83 5.98 -7.74
CA ASP A 112 -14.50 5.10 -6.78
C ASP A 112 -15.09 5.84 -5.58
N LEU A 113 -14.69 7.10 -5.37
CA LEU A 113 -15.27 8.02 -4.39
C LEU A 113 -16.67 8.48 -4.81
N SER A 114 -16.90 8.62 -6.12
CA SER A 114 -18.20 9.01 -6.67
C SER A 114 -19.06 7.81 -7.06
N ASN A 115 -18.42 6.65 -7.33
CA ASN A 115 -19.08 5.43 -7.73
C ASN A 115 -18.54 4.23 -6.95
N CYS A 116 -19.19 3.92 -5.82
CA CYS A 116 -18.77 2.83 -4.94
C CYS A 116 -18.81 1.44 -5.59
N ASN A 117 -19.55 1.25 -6.70
CA ASN A 117 -19.56 -0.03 -7.41
C ASN A 117 -18.18 -0.41 -7.94
N ILE A 118 -17.29 0.56 -8.17
CA ILE A 118 -15.93 0.31 -8.66
C ILE A 118 -15.17 -0.58 -7.67
N TRP A 119 -15.02 -0.14 -6.42
CA TRP A 119 -14.27 -0.91 -5.42
C TRP A 119 -15.07 -2.11 -4.89
N LYS A 120 -16.41 -2.03 -4.84
CA LYS A 120 -17.23 -3.18 -4.42
C LYS A 120 -17.16 -4.33 -5.41
N SER A 121 -17.18 -4.04 -6.72
CA SER A 121 -17.09 -5.08 -7.75
C SER A 121 -15.69 -5.67 -7.91
N ALA A 122 -14.65 -4.97 -7.47
CA ALA A 122 -13.28 -5.47 -7.37
C ALA A 122 -13.10 -6.50 -6.23
N GLY A 123 -14.06 -6.58 -5.31
CA GLY A 123 -14.06 -7.52 -4.19
C GLY A 123 -13.65 -6.85 -2.87
N SER A 124 -14.22 -7.35 -1.78
CA SER A 124 -13.95 -6.88 -0.43
C SER A 124 -14.21 -8.01 0.56
N ASP A 125 -13.21 -8.34 1.39
CA ASP A 125 -13.41 -9.26 2.51
C ASP A 125 -14.36 -8.65 3.57
N SER A 126 -14.37 -7.33 3.72
CA SER A 126 -15.27 -6.60 4.60
C SER A 126 -15.52 -5.18 4.11
N GLU A 127 -16.68 -4.97 3.45
CA GLU A 127 -17.10 -3.66 2.98
C GLU A 127 -17.19 -2.63 4.12
N GLU A 128 -17.63 -3.07 5.30
CA GLU A 128 -17.76 -2.22 6.50
C GLU A 128 -16.40 -1.68 6.95
N LEU A 129 -15.39 -2.56 7.07
CA LEU A 129 -14.04 -2.16 7.42
C LEU A 129 -13.41 -1.30 6.31
N GLN A 130 -13.65 -1.65 5.04
CA GLN A 130 -13.15 -0.87 3.90
C GLN A 130 -13.71 0.55 3.90
N VAL A 131 -15.01 0.74 4.13
CA VAL A 131 -15.64 2.06 4.25
C VAL A 131 -15.03 2.85 5.41
N MET A 132 -14.90 2.26 6.60
CA MET A 132 -14.33 2.94 7.76
C MET A 132 -12.88 3.37 7.51
N ASN A 133 -12.06 2.50 6.93
CA ASN A 133 -10.66 2.83 6.63
C ASN A 133 -10.52 3.83 5.49
N ARG A 134 -11.38 3.80 4.47
CA ARG A 134 -11.43 4.84 3.44
C ARG A 134 -11.71 6.22 4.04
N LEU A 135 -12.69 6.34 4.94
CA LEU A 135 -13.00 7.59 5.64
C LEU A 135 -11.82 8.05 6.52
N LYS A 136 -11.20 7.14 7.27
CA LYS A 136 -10.02 7.41 8.08
C LYS A 136 -8.87 7.97 7.24
N ILE A 137 -8.57 7.36 6.09
CA ILE A 137 -7.48 7.79 5.22
C ILE A 137 -7.77 9.14 4.55
N LEU A 138 -9.01 9.39 4.11
CA LEU A 138 -9.41 10.67 3.54
C LEU A 138 -9.20 11.84 4.51
N GLN A 139 -9.43 11.62 5.82
CA GLN A 139 -9.18 12.63 6.85
C GLN A 139 -7.69 12.82 7.13
N LEU A 140 -6.90 11.74 7.10
CA LEU A 140 -5.48 11.74 7.47
C LEU A 140 -4.55 12.27 6.38
N ALA A 141 -4.82 11.93 5.12
CA ALA A 141 -3.93 12.20 4.00
C ALA A 141 -4.28 13.51 3.28
N ASP A 142 -3.30 14.13 2.62
CA ASP A 142 -3.50 15.22 1.65
C ASP A 142 -3.50 14.67 0.21
N TYR A 143 -2.77 13.56 0.00
CA TYR A 143 -2.65 12.86 -1.26
C TYR A 143 -2.86 11.36 -1.06
N ILE A 144 -3.58 10.72 -1.98
CA ILE A 144 -3.76 9.26 -2.01
C ILE A 144 -3.18 8.72 -3.31
N ILE A 145 -2.35 7.67 -3.19
CA ILE A 145 -1.93 6.80 -4.28
C ILE A 145 -2.77 5.52 -4.19
N PRO A 146 -3.78 5.35 -5.07
CA PRO A 146 -4.64 4.17 -5.10
C PRO A 146 -3.94 2.97 -5.78
N GLY A 147 -4.56 1.79 -5.75
CA GLY A 147 -4.02 0.58 -6.38
C GLY A 147 -4.00 0.62 -7.91
N HIS A 148 -5.08 1.13 -8.52
CA HIS A 148 -5.36 1.04 -9.96
C HIS A 148 -5.69 2.41 -10.58
N GLY A 149 -4.97 3.46 -10.17
CA GLY A 149 -5.20 4.82 -10.67
C GLY A 149 -4.06 5.79 -10.39
N ALA A 150 -4.21 7.02 -10.90
CA ALA A 150 -3.27 8.10 -10.60
C ALA A 150 -3.43 8.61 -9.17
N MET A 151 -2.35 9.21 -8.64
CA MET A 151 -2.40 9.93 -7.37
C MET A 151 -3.39 11.09 -7.46
N PHE A 152 -4.18 11.31 -6.40
CA PHE A 152 -5.14 12.42 -6.31
C PHE A 152 -5.10 13.15 -4.98
N LYS A 153 -5.63 14.38 -4.96
CA LYS A 153 -5.73 15.23 -3.75
C LYS A 153 -7.04 14.97 -3.00
N THR A 154 -6.98 14.99 -1.68
CA THR A 154 -8.13 14.72 -0.81
C THR A 154 -8.97 15.96 -0.48
N ASP A 155 -8.47 17.17 -0.73
CA ASP A 155 -9.06 18.43 -0.22
C ASP A 155 -10.55 18.63 -0.58
N LYS A 156 -10.99 18.07 -1.71
CA LYS A 156 -12.39 18.13 -2.18
C LYS A 156 -13.33 17.10 -1.53
N TYR A 157 -12.79 16.24 -0.66
CA TYR A 157 -13.48 15.09 -0.05
C TYR A 157 -13.42 15.09 1.49
N LYS A 158 -12.85 16.15 2.08
CA LYS A 158 -12.76 16.35 3.53
C LYS A 158 -13.98 17.09 4.07
#